data_AF-A0A940HLP5-F1
#
_entry.id   AF-A0A940HLP5-F1
#
_cell.length_a   1.000
_cell.length_b   1.000
_cell.length_c   1.000
_cell.angle_alpha   90.00
_cell.angle_beta   90.00
_cell.angle_gamma   90.00
#
_symmetry.space_group_name_H-M   'P 1'
#
loop_
_entity.id
_entity.type
_entity.pdbx_description
1 polymer ?
#
loop_
_entity_poly.entity_id
_entity_poly.type
_entity_poly.pdbx_seq_one_letter_code
_entity_poly.pdbx_strand_id
1 'polypeptide(L)'
;EEQHAIFLATAMSGHSAREVMKLERIPKFEGEYGFVNKRLPVWKVGYASNSQERFYVETSTGKCAAHVTDKDLFEGYSFALLHKHHFMDWAGKSTRDISTMIAAGLQVIMVLAGLFLFYRWIKR
;
A
#
# COMPACT_ATOMS: atom_id res chain seq x y z
N GLU A 1 9.04 6.71 23.24
CA GLU A 1 8.12 6.38 22.12
C GLU A 1 8.23 4.91 21.71
N GLU A 2 9.43 4.37 21.52
CA GLU A 2 9.67 2.95 21.17
C GLU A 2 8.93 1.93 22.05
N GLN A 3 9.09 2.04 23.38
CA GLN A 3 8.41 1.14 24.32
C GLN A 3 6.89 1.23 24.22
N HIS A 4 6.35 2.42 23.95
CA HIS A 4 4.93 2.61 23.74
C HIS A 4 4.48 2.00 22.41
N ALA A 5 5.29 2.11 21.34
CA ALA A 5 5.02 1.44 20.07
C ALA A 5 5.00 -0.09 20.21
N ILE A 6 5.97 -0.66 20.93
CA ILE A 6 5.99 -2.10 21.24
C ILE A 6 4.73 -2.47 22.02
N PHE A 7 4.41 -1.75 23.09
CA PHE A 7 3.21 -2.00 23.89
C PHE A 7 1.93 -2.02 23.04
N LEU A 8 1.75 -1.01 22.18
CA LEU A 8 0.59 -0.92 21.28
C LEU A 8 0.55 -2.10 20.29
N ALA A 9 1.68 -2.41 19.65
CA ALA A 9 1.75 -3.49 18.68
C ALA A 9 1.54 -4.87 19.33
N THR A 10 2.09 -5.11 20.51
CA THR A 10 1.89 -6.32 21.32
C THR A 10 0.42 -6.46 21.71
N ALA A 11 -0.22 -5.38 22.18
CA ALA A 11 -1.63 -5.39 22.53
C ALA A 11 -2.55 -5.69 21.32
N MET A 12 -2.18 -5.24 20.12
CA MET A 12 -2.94 -5.46 18.89
C MET A 12 -2.70 -6.82 18.24
N SER A 13 -1.48 -7.33 18.32
CA SER A 13 -1.07 -8.58 17.66
C SER A 13 -1.28 -9.83 18.51
N GLY A 14 -1.34 -9.69 19.83
CA GLY A 14 -1.36 -10.81 20.78
C GLY A 14 0.01 -11.47 21.01
N HIS A 15 1.07 -11.02 20.32
CA HIS A 15 2.44 -11.48 20.56
C HIS A 15 3.01 -10.86 21.82
N SER A 16 4.03 -11.49 22.41
CA SER A 16 4.79 -10.88 23.49
C SER A 16 5.81 -9.86 22.96
N ALA A 17 6.19 -8.90 23.81
CA ALA A 17 7.25 -7.94 23.49
C ALA A 17 8.62 -8.59 23.21
N ARG A 18 8.83 -9.85 23.64
CA ARG A 18 10.07 -10.60 23.40
C ARG A 18 10.16 -11.16 21.97
N GLU A 19 9.04 -11.23 21.27
CA GLU A 19 8.96 -11.74 19.89
C GLU A 19 9.16 -10.63 18.84
N VAL A 20 9.35 -9.38 19.28
CA VAL A 20 9.65 -8.26 18.39
C VAL A 20 11.02 -8.46 17.76
N MET A 21 11.02 -8.65 16.44
CA MET A 21 12.25 -8.88 15.66
C MET A 21 12.83 -7.60 15.09
N LYS A 22 11.97 -6.61 14.79
CA LYS A 22 12.39 -5.34 14.19
C LYS A 22 11.53 -4.20 14.71
N LEU A 23 12.18 -3.08 15.03
CA LEU A 23 11.54 -1.82 15.39
C LEU A 23 12.17 -0.70 14.58
N GLU A 24 11.36 0.06 13.83
CA GLU A 24 11.86 1.11 12.95
C GLU A 24 10.88 2.30 12.92
N ARG A 25 11.40 3.52 13.04
CA ARG A 25 10.60 4.74 12.90
C ARG A 25 10.46 5.10 11.42
N ILE A 26 9.24 5.32 10.98
CA ILE A 26 8.87 5.63 9.59
C ILE A 26 8.40 7.09 9.52
N PRO A 27 9.27 8.03 9.10
CA PRO A 27 8.95 9.45 9.03
C PRO A 27 8.37 9.89 7.68
N LYS A 28 8.35 9.01 6.68
CA LYS A 28 7.88 9.27 5.31
C LYS A 28 7.27 8.01 4.70
N PHE A 29 6.39 8.19 3.72
CA PHE A 29 5.72 7.09 3.02
C PHE A 29 6.63 6.47 1.96
N GLU A 30 7.10 5.24 2.18
CA GLU A 30 8.01 4.53 1.28
C GLU A 30 7.83 3.01 1.38
N GLY A 31 8.31 2.30 0.35
CA GLY A 31 8.26 0.83 0.29
C GLY A 31 6.84 0.29 0.47
N GLU A 32 6.69 -0.69 1.36
CA GLU A 32 5.40 -1.30 1.69
C GLU A 32 4.44 -0.34 2.46
N TYR A 33 4.95 0.73 3.08
CA TYR A 33 4.13 1.71 3.79
C TYR A 33 3.85 2.94 2.92
N GLY A 34 2.93 2.76 1.97
CA GLY A 34 2.59 3.79 0.99
C GLY A 34 1.74 4.95 1.53
N PHE A 35 1.66 6.02 0.73
CA PHE A 35 0.87 7.24 1.01
C PHE A 35 -0.62 6.98 1.32
N VAL A 36 -1.15 5.84 0.88
CA VAL A 36 -2.53 5.42 1.17
C VAL A 36 -2.85 5.38 2.67
N ASN A 37 -1.85 5.13 3.52
CA ASN A 37 -2.02 5.01 4.97
C ASN A 37 -2.21 6.38 5.67
N LYS A 38 -1.84 7.50 5.02
CA LYS A 38 -2.11 8.88 5.45
C LYS A 38 -1.75 9.23 6.91
N ARG A 39 -0.82 8.51 7.55
CA ARG A 39 -0.37 8.74 8.92
C ARG A 39 1.15 8.73 8.98
N LEU A 40 1.73 9.76 9.60
CA LEU A 40 3.16 9.89 9.88
C LEU A 40 3.36 10.78 11.13
N PRO A 41 4.46 10.59 11.88
CA PRO A 41 5.34 9.42 11.82
C PRO A 41 4.65 8.20 12.44
N VAL A 42 5.05 7.00 12.02
CA VAL A 42 4.63 5.74 12.64
C VAL A 42 5.83 4.88 12.99
N TRP A 43 5.64 3.90 13.87
CA TRP A 43 6.63 2.88 14.19
C TRP A 43 6.25 1.56 13.54
N LYS A 44 7.16 0.96 12.77
CA LYS A 44 7.06 -0.38 12.23
C LYS A 44 7.57 -1.37 13.28
N VAL A 45 6.68 -2.21 13.79
CA VAL A 45 6.99 -3.31 14.70
C VAL A 45 6.79 -4.63 13.96
N GLY A 46 7.88 -5.38 13.76
CA GLY A 46 7.87 -6.63 13.00
C GLY A 46 7.98 -7.86 13.89
N TYR A 47 7.23 -8.91 13.53
CA TYR A 47 7.24 -10.22 14.15
C TYR A 47 7.60 -11.28 13.08
N ALA A 48 8.20 -12.41 13.48
CA ALA A 48 8.50 -13.51 12.56
C ALA A 48 7.25 -14.36 12.22
N SER A 49 6.24 -14.33 13.09
CA SER A 49 4.99 -15.05 12.99
C SER A 49 4.08 -14.51 11.86
N ASN A 50 3.06 -15.30 11.50
CA ASN A 50 1.99 -14.91 10.55
C ASN A 50 2.51 -14.30 9.24
N SER A 51 3.50 -14.96 8.62
CA SER A 51 4.12 -14.49 7.37
C SER A 51 4.87 -13.16 7.52
N GLN A 52 5.73 -13.10 8.55
CA GLN A 52 6.57 -11.95 8.90
C GLN A 52 5.78 -10.66 9.14
N GLU A 53 4.67 -10.72 9.87
CA GLU A 53 3.77 -9.57 9.98
C GLU A 53 4.40 -8.33 10.60
N ARG A 54 3.96 -7.16 10.13
CA ARG A 54 4.45 -5.84 10.54
C ARG A 54 3.28 -4.93 10.88
N PHE A 55 3.31 -4.38 12.08
CA PHE A 55 2.34 -3.40 12.56
C PHE A 55 2.95 -2.00 12.47
N TYR A 56 2.21 -1.07 11.88
CA TYR A 56 2.58 0.33 11.80
C TYR A 56 1.73 1.10 12.79
N VAL A 57 2.32 1.55 13.90
CA VAL A 57 1.58 2.18 15.01
C VAL A 57 1.96 3.64 15.18
N GLU A 58 0.95 4.49 15.37
CA GLU A 58 1.13 5.90 15.71
C GLU A 58 1.07 6.06 17.24
N THR A 59 2.20 6.44 17.86
CA THR A 59 2.32 6.51 19.33
C THR A 59 1.58 7.70 19.94
N SER A 60 1.30 8.75 19.18
CA SER A 60 0.57 9.94 19.65
C SER A 60 -0.93 9.67 19.85
N THR A 61 -1.52 8.81 19.01
CA THR A 61 -2.95 8.50 19.04
C THR A 61 -3.28 7.07 19.46
N GLY A 62 -2.26 6.20 19.58
CA GLY A 62 -2.44 4.79 19.91
C GLY A 62 -3.05 3.96 18.78
N LYS A 63 -3.09 4.47 17.54
CA LYS A 63 -3.76 3.81 16.42
C LYS A 63 -2.83 2.91 15.62
N CYS A 64 -3.36 1.76 15.19
CA CYS A 64 -2.78 0.98 14.11
C CYS A 64 -3.07 1.68 12.78
N ALA A 65 -2.03 2.10 12.08
CA ALA A 65 -2.12 2.72 10.77
C ALA A 65 -2.15 1.68 9.64
N ALA A 66 -1.43 0.57 9.79
CA ALA A 66 -1.43 -0.53 8.84
C ALA A 66 -0.95 -1.83 9.51
N HIS A 67 -1.40 -2.96 8.97
CA HIS A 67 -0.91 -4.29 9.25
C HIS A 67 -0.52 -4.94 7.91
N VAL A 68 0.70 -5.44 7.81
CA VAL A 68 1.28 -5.92 6.53
C VAL A 68 2.01 -7.24 6.72
N THR A 69 1.63 -8.25 5.95
CA THR A 69 2.25 -9.57 5.86
C THR A 69 2.99 -9.75 4.52
N ASP A 70 3.83 -10.78 4.36
CA ASP A 70 4.56 -10.98 3.10
C ASP A 70 3.62 -11.27 1.92
N LYS A 71 2.43 -11.80 2.20
CA LYS A 71 1.40 -12.03 1.19
C LYS A 71 0.89 -10.72 0.62
N ASP A 72 0.69 -9.72 1.48
CA ASP A 72 0.22 -8.38 1.08
C ASP A 72 1.25 -7.66 0.20
N LEU A 73 2.54 -8.02 0.30
CA LEU A 73 3.58 -7.44 -0.55
C LEU A 73 3.35 -7.76 -2.02
N PHE A 74 2.90 -8.97 -2.38
CA PHE A 74 2.65 -9.33 -3.78
C PHE A 74 1.55 -8.48 -4.39
N GLU A 75 0.44 -8.30 -3.66
CA GLU A 75 -0.64 -7.41 -4.07
C GLU A 75 -0.15 -5.96 -4.13
N GLY A 76 0.54 -5.50 -3.09
CA GLY A 76 1.13 -4.16 -3.03
C GLY A 76 2.06 -3.85 -4.20
N TYR A 77 2.92 -4.80 -4.60
CA TYR A 77 3.79 -4.65 -5.77
C TYR A 77 3.01 -4.61 -7.07
N SER A 78 2.03 -5.51 -7.26
CA SER A 78 1.21 -5.51 -8.48
C SER A 78 0.40 -4.21 -8.61
N PHE A 79 -0.14 -3.69 -7.51
CA PHE A 79 -0.83 -2.41 -7.49
C PHE A 79 0.13 -1.24 -7.73
N ALA A 80 1.29 -1.23 -7.07
CA ALA A 80 2.28 -0.17 -7.23
C ALA A 80 2.80 -0.10 -8.67
N LEU A 81 3.13 -1.23 -9.28
CA LEU A 81 3.67 -1.28 -10.63
C LEU A 81 2.56 -1.13 -11.67
N LEU A 82 1.53 -1.97 -11.67
CA LEU A 82 0.56 -2.02 -12.77
C LEU A 82 -0.52 -0.93 -12.68
N HIS A 83 -0.98 -0.56 -11.48
CA HIS A 83 -2.06 0.42 -11.32
C HIS A 83 -1.55 1.83 -11.05
N LYS A 84 -0.46 1.97 -10.29
CA LYS A 84 0.12 3.29 -9.97
C LYS A 84 1.30 3.68 -10.87
N HIS A 85 1.74 2.78 -11.75
CA HIS A 85 2.80 3.02 -12.72
C HIS A 85 4.15 3.37 -12.07
N HIS A 86 4.43 2.91 -10.85
CA HIS A 86 5.71 3.18 -10.16
C HIS A 86 6.93 2.62 -10.93
N PHE A 87 6.73 1.73 -11.91
CA PHE A 87 7.81 1.33 -12.84
C PHE A 87 8.34 2.49 -13.69
N MET A 88 7.64 3.62 -13.76
CA MET A 88 8.08 4.84 -14.45
C MET A 88 8.71 5.88 -13.51
N ASP A 89 8.87 5.59 -12.22
CA ASP A 89 9.43 6.56 -11.25
C ASP A 89 10.85 7.00 -11.63
N TRP A 90 11.64 6.13 -12.30
CA TRP A 90 12.99 6.47 -12.79
C TRP A 90 13.01 7.61 -13.82
N ALA A 91 11.90 7.82 -14.54
CA ALA A 91 11.75 8.88 -15.53
C ALA A 91 11.07 10.14 -14.96
N GLY A 92 10.87 10.19 -13.64
CA GLY A 92 10.26 11.31 -12.94
C GLY A 92 8.73 11.30 -12.94
N LYS A 93 8.16 12.11 -12.04
CA LYS A 93 6.71 12.17 -11.77
C LYS A 93 5.89 12.45 -13.03
N SER A 94 6.30 13.43 -13.86
CA SER A 94 5.54 13.80 -15.06
C SER A 94 5.40 12.64 -16.03
N THR A 95 6.47 11.87 -16.25
CA THR A 95 6.45 10.72 -17.16
C THR A 95 5.55 9.60 -16.63
N ARG A 96 5.63 9.31 -15.32
CA ARG A 96 4.70 8.38 -14.69
C ARG A 96 3.25 8.83 -14.86
N ASP A 97 2.95 10.09 -14.55
CA ASP A 97 1.59 10.61 -14.61
C ASP A 97 1.04 10.54 -16.05
N ILE A 98 1.86 10.84 -17.07
CA ILE A 98 1.50 10.65 -18.50
C ILE A 98 1.20 9.18 -18.81
N SER A 99 2.05 8.25 -18.35
CA SER A 99 1.85 6.81 -18.54
C SER A 99 0.51 6.35 -17.95
N THR A 100 0.19 6.78 -16.72
CA THR A 100 -1.08 6.50 -16.06
C THR A 100 -2.27 7.10 -16.83
N MET A 101 -2.14 8.34 -17.33
CA MET A 101 -3.18 8.99 -18.12
C MET A 101 -3.45 8.28 -19.44
N ILE A 102 -2.41 7.79 -20.13
CA ILE A 102 -2.56 6.99 -21.37
C ILE A 102 -3.32 5.70 -21.07
N ALA A 103 -2.94 4.96 -20.02
CA ALA A 103 -3.63 3.74 -19.63
C ALA A 103 -5.11 3.98 -19.29
N ALA A 104 -5.40 5.04 -18.53
CA ALA A 104 -6.78 5.45 -18.23
C ALA A 104 -7.55 5.85 -19.50
N GLY A 105 -6.93 6.57 -20.43
CA GLY A 105 -7.52 6.93 -21.71
C GLY A 105 -7.86 5.71 -22.57
N LEU A 106 -6.98 4.71 -22.62
CA LEU A 106 -7.24 3.44 -23.31
C LEU A 106 -8.43 2.69 -22.69
N GLN A 107 -8.58 2.71 -21.37
CA GLN A 107 -9.76 2.12 -20.70
C GLN A 107 -11.05 2.82 -21.14
N VAL A 108 -11.07 4.15 -21.20
CA VAL A 108 -12.24 4.92 -21.68
C VAL A 108 -12.56 4.55 -23.14
N ILE A 109 -11.54 4.48 -24.01
CA ILE A 109 -11.72 4.08 -25.42
C ILE A 109 -12.32 2.67 -25.51
N MET A 110 -11.83 1.72 -24.70
CA MET A 110 -12.36 0.35 -24.66
C MET A 110 -13.84 0.31 -24.25
N VAL A 111 -14.23 1.11 -23.25
CA VAL A 111 -15.64 1.24 -22.83
C VAL A 111 -16.49 1.82 -23.96
N LEU A 112 -16.04 2.90 -24.61
CA LEU A 112 -16.76 3.52 -25.72
C LEU A 112 -16.93 2.56 -26.91
N ALA A 113 -15.88 1.81 -27.24
CA ALA A 113 -15.94 0.79 -28.28
C ALA A 113 -16.96 -0.32 -27.94
N GLY A 114 -16.95 -0.80 -26.69
CA GLY A 114 -17.92 -1.77 -26.20
C GLY A 114 -19.37 -1.27 -26.30
N LEU A 115 -19.64 -0.04 -25.86
CA LEU A 115 -20.96 0.59 -25.96
C LEU A 115 -21.42 0.77 -27.40
N PHE A 116 -20.51 1.18 -28.30
CA PHE A 116 -20.81 1.32 -29.72
C PHE A 116 -21.21 -0.02 -30.35
N LEU A 117 -20.47 -1.09 -30.07
CA LEU A 117 -20.78 -2.43 -30.58
C LEU A 117 -22.11 -2.96 -30.01
N PHE A 118 -22.35 -2.75 -28.72
CA PHE A 118 -23.60 -3.13 -28.05
C PHE A 118 -24.81 -2.43 -28.66
N TYR A 119 -24.72 -1.11 -28.89
CA TYR A 119 -25.78 -0.34 -29.53
C TYR A 119 -26.08 -0.82 -30.96
N ARG A 120 -25.04 -1.15 -31.74
CA ARG A 120 -25.22 -1.73 -33.08
C ARG A 120 -25.87 -3.11 -33.05
N TRP A 121 -25.60 -3.91 -32.01
CA TRP A 121 -26.21 -5.22 -31.84
C TRP A 121 -27.70 -5.12 -31.51
N ILE A 122 -28.11 -4.23 -30.60
CA ILE A 122 -29.54 -4.04 -30.26
C ILE A 122 -30.37 -3.55 -31.45
N LYS A 123 -29.77 -2.75 -32.34
CA LYS A 123 -30.46 -2.19 -33.52
C LYS A 123 -30.56 -3.15 -34.71
N ARG A 124 -29.95 -4.33 -34.63
CA ARG A 124 -30.11 -5.40 -35.60
C ARG A 124 -31.28 -6.28 -35.20
#